data_AF-A0A2X5P6H9-F1
#
_entry.id   AF-A0A2X5P6H9-F1
#
_cell.length_a   1.000
_cell.length_b   1.000
_cell.length_c   1.000
_cell.angle_alpha   90.00
_cell.angle_beta   90.00
_cell.angle_gamma   90.00
#
_symmetry.space_group_name_H-M   'P 1'
#
loop_
_entity.id
_entity.type
_entity.pdbx_description
1 polymer ?
#
loop_
_entity_poly.entity_id
_entity_poly.type
_entity_poly.pdbx_seq_one_letter_code
_entity_poly.pdbx_strand_id
1 'polypeptide(L)'
;MVGENPASQIYVSSKRKACEEVGFISRSYDLPGTTCEEELLALIDKLNDDAEIDGILVQLPLPEGIDNVKVLERIAADKDVDGFHPYNVGRLCQRAPCFARVRRAVL
;
A
#
# COMPACT_ATOMS: atom_id res chain seq x y z
N MET A 1 -3.95 -2.26 -6.47
CA MET A 1 -5.45 -2.22 -6.49
C MET A 1 -6.07 -3.60 -6.50
N VAL A 2 -7.23 -3.79 -5.87
CA VAL A 2 -8.03 -5.02 -5.97
C VAL A 2 -9.42 -4.68 -6.53
N GLY A 3 -9.79 -5.27 -7.66
CA GLY A 3 -11.06 -5.01 -8.35
C GLY A 3 -10.99 -3.94 -9.45
N GLU A 4 -11.89 -4.04 -10.43
CA GLU A 4 -11.97 -3.11 -11.56
C GLU A 4 -13.06 -2.06 -11.32
N ASN A 5 -12.67 -0.84 -10.93
CA ASN A 5 -13.55 0.32 -11.00
C ASN A 5 -12.95 1.35 -11.99
N PRO A 6 -13.68 1.79 -13.02
CA PRO A 6 -13.20 2.76 -14.00
C PRO A 6 -12.69 4.08 -13.37
N ALA A 7 -13.29 4.51 -12.26
CA ALA A 7 -12.84 5.70 -11.53
C ALA A 7 -11.46 5.50 -10.88
N SER A 8 -11.18 4.27 -10.45
CA SER A 8 -9.92 3.91 -9.80
C SER A 8 -8.75 3.82 -10.78
N GLN A 9 -9.00 3.38 -12.01
CA GLN A 9 -7.98 3.36 -13.09
C GLN A 9 -7.47 4.76 -13.44
N ILE A 10 -8.38 5.74 -13.53
CA ILE A 10 -8.02 7.14 -13.78
C ILE A 10 -7.20 7.69 -12.60
N TYR A 11 -7.62 7.40 -11.36
CA TYR A 11 -6.91 7.86 -10.16
C TYR A 11 -5.50 7.26 -10.04
N VAL A 12 -5.32 5.97 -10.32
CA VAL A 12 -4.01 5.31 -10.30
C VAL A 12 -3.10 5.81 -11.42
N SER A 13 -3.63 6.00 -12.62
CA SER A 13 -2.84 6.56 -13.74
C SER A 13 -2.28 7.94 -13.43
N SER A 14 -3.07 8.77 -12.72
CA SER A 14 -2.63 10.10 -12.26
C SER A 14 -1.53 10.00 -11.20
N LYS A 15 -1.66 9.08 -10.23
CA LYS A 15 -0.62 8.82 -9.23
C LYS A 15 0.68 8.27 -9.83
N ARG A 16 0.60 7.36 -10.81
CA ARG A 16 1.78 6.84 -11.51
C ARG A 16 2.54 7.96 -12.23
N LYS A 17 1.82 8.83 -12.94
CA LYS A 17 2.43 10.01 -13.59
C LYS A 17 3.09 10.95 -12.59
N ALA A 18 2.41 11.24 -11.48
CA ALA A 18 3.00 12.06 -10.41
C ALA A 18 4.28 11.43 -9.86
N CYS A 19 4.29 10.11 -9.62
CA CYS A 19 5.50 9.39 -9.18
C CYS A 19 6.63 9.48 -10.22
N GLU A 20 6.35 9.30 -11.51
CA GLU A 20 7.35 9.46 -12.57
C GLU A 20 7.91 10.88 -12.63
N GLU A 21 7.06 11.91 -12.46
CA GLU A 21 7.46 13.32 -12.49
C GLU A 21 8.40 13.71 -11.34
N VAL A 22 8.25 13.11 -10.15
CA VAL A 22 9.20 13.29 -9.03
C VAL A 22 10.35 12.27 -9.00
N GLY A 23 10.45 11.40 -10.01
CA GLY A 23 11.53 10.40 -10.11
C GLY A 23 11.40 9.21 -9.16
N PHE A 24 10.19 8.94 -8.68
CA PHE A 24 9.88 7.78 -7.86
C PHE A 24 9.64 6.55 -8.73
N ILE A 25 10.26 5.44 -8.35
CA ILE A 25 9.97 4.16 -8.99
C ILE A 25 8.68 3.64 -8.37
N SER A 26 7.60 3.62 -9.16
CA SER A 26 6.33 3.04 -8.73
C SER A 26 6.11 1.67 -9.38
N ARG A 27 5.73 0.67 -8.58
CA ARG A 27 5.17 -0.59 -9.09
C ARG A 27 3.69 -0.60 -8.76
N SER A 28 2.87 -1.17 -9.62
CA SER A 28 1.45 -1.30 -9.32
C SER A 28 0.96 -2.70 -9.60
N TYR A 29 0.15 -3.21 -8.67
CA TYR A 29 -0.42 -4.54 -8.76
C TYR A 29 -1.93 -4.40 -8.90
N ASP A 30 -2.44 -4.63 -10.11
CA ASP A 30 -3.86 -4.63 -10.41
C ASP A 30 -4.38 -6.07 -10.25
N LEU A 31 -4.90 -6.38 -9.06
CA LEU A 31 -5.43 -7.68 -8.68
C LEU A 31 -6.94 -7.75 -9.02
N PRO A 32 -7.44 -8.91 -9.49
CA PRO A 32 -8.87 -9.07 -9.77
C PRO A 32 -9.69 -8.97 -8.47
N GLY A 33 -10.96 -8.56 -8.58
CA GLY A 33 -11.88 -8.50 -7.43
C GLY A 33 -12.20 -9.87 -6.81
N THR A 34 -11.80 -10.95 -7.47
CA THR A 34 -11.89 -12.33 -6.99
C THR A 34 -10.68 -12.77 -6.17
N THR A 35 -9.66 -11.93 -6.02
CA THR A 35 -8.48 -12.22 -5.21
C THR A 35 -8.90 -12.46 -3.77
N CYS A 36 -8.43 -13.56 -3.20
CA CYS A 36 -8.71 -13.87 -1.80
C CYS A 36 -7.75 -13.12 -0.88
N GLU A 37 -8.12 -13.01 0.40
CA GLU A 37 -7.30 -12.36 1.41
C GLU A 37 -5.89 -12.97 1.50
N GLU A 38 -5.76 -14.29 1.38
CA GLU A 38 -4.49 -15.01 1.49
C GLU A 38 -3.53 -14.64 0.36
N GLU A 39 -4.03 -14.49 -0.86
CA GLU A 39 -3.25 -14.04 -2.02
C GLU A 39 -2.76 -12.60 -1.84
N LEU A 40 -3.62 -11.72 -1.31
CA LEU A 40 -3.24 -10.33 -1.04
C LEU A 40 -2.18 -10.25 0.07
N LEU A 41 -2.33 -11.01 1.15
CA LEU A 41 -1.34 -11.06 2.23
C LEU A 41 -0.01 -11.62 1.75
N ALA A 42 -0.01 -12.67 0.92
CA ALA A 42 1.21 -13.23 0.34
C ALA A 42 1.94 -12.23 -0.57
N LEU A 43 1.19 -11.40 -1.31
CA LEU A 43 1.79 -10.30 -2.07
C LEU A 43 2.43 -9.27 -1.14
N ILE A 44 1.76 -8.86 -0.07
CA ILE A 44 2.30 -7.90 0.90
C ILE A 44 3.57 -8.45 1.55
N ASP A 45 3.60 -9.72 1.95
CA ASP A 45 4.79 -10.38 2.50
C ASP A 45 5.98 -10.30 1.52
N LYS A 46 5.73 -10.61 0.25
CA LYS A 46 6.75 -10.50 -0.79
C LYS A 46 7.29 -9.07 -0.95
N LEU A 47 6.44 -8.06 -0.85
CA LEU A 47 6.82 -6.66 -0.97
C LEU A 47 7.53 -6.13 0.29
N ASN A 48 7.16 -6.64 1.46
CA ASN A 48 7.85 -6.37 2.71
C ASN A 48 9.31 -6.86 2.64
N ASP A 49 9.54 -8.03 2.04
CA ASP A 49 10.89 -8.61 1.88
C ASP A 49 11.70 -8.02 0.71
N ASP A 50 11.07 -7.27 -0.19
CA ASP A 50 11.75 -6.66 -1.34
C ASP A 50 12.52 -5.40 -0.91
N ALA A 51 13.85 -5.48 -0.87
CA ALA A 51 14.74 -4.37 -0.53
C ALA A 51 14.71 -3.22 -1.56
N GLU A 52 14.15 -3.42 -2.75
CA GLU A 52 13.93 -2.35 -3.73
C GLU A 52 12.69 -1.51 -3.44
N ILE A 53 11.82 -1.96 -2.52
CA ILE A 53 10.58 -1.30 -2.14
C ILE A 53 10.74 -0.60 -0.79
N ASP A 54 10.62 0.74 -0.82
CA ASP A 54 10.70 1.60 0.36
C ASP A 54 9.33 1.86 0.99
N GLY A 55 8.24 1.56 0.28
CA GLY A 55 6.88 1.87 0.72
C GLY A 55 5.81 1.03 0.03
N ILE A 56 4.79 0.63 0.78
CA ILE A 56 3.62 -0.10 0.31
C ILE A 56 2.37 0.73 0.63
N LEU A 57 1.52 0.90 -0.37
CA LEU A 57 0.22 1.55 -0.26
C LEU A 57 -0.86 0.58 -0.73
N VAL A 58 -1.92 0.45 0.05
CA VAL A 58 -3.09 -0.38 -0.31
C VAL A 58 -4.30 0.53 -0.48
N GLN A 59 -4.83 0.58 -1.70
CA GLN A 59 -6.00 1.39 -2.03
C GLN A 59 -7.27 0.79 -1.42
N LEU A 60 -7.96 1.55 -0.58
CA LEU A 60 -9.28 1.22 0.00
C LEU A 60 -10.43 1.80 -0.84
N PRO A 61 -11.66 1.24 -0.75
CA PRO A 61 -12.05 0.04 -0.01
C PRO A 61 -11.64 -1.27 -0.72
N LEU A 62 -11.34 -2.32 0.05
CA LEU A 62 -11.13 -3.67 -0.49
C LEU A 62 -12.47 -4.38 -0.76
N PRO A 63 -12.48 -5.44 -1.60
CA PRO A 63 -13.66 -6.27 -1.82
C PRO A 63 -14.27 -6.83 -0.53
N GLU A 64 -15.59 -7.08 -0.56
CA GLU A 64 -16.29 -7.74 0.55
C GLU A 64 -15.67 -9.11 0.85
N GLY A 65 -15.35 -9.34 2.12
CA GLY A 65 -14.73 -10.59 2.60
C GLY A 65 -13.22 -10.51 2.87
N ILE A 66 -12.57 -9.37 2.57
CA ILE A 66 -11.19 -9.11 2.99
C ILE A 66 -11.18 -8.22 4.24
N ASP A 67 -10.44 -8.64 5.27
CA ASP A 67 -10.25 -7.83 6.47
C ASP A 67 -9.22 -6.71 6.22
N ASN A 68 -9.72 -5.49 6.05
CA ASN A 68 -8.90 -4.29 5.87
C ASN A 68 -7.85 -4.12 6.98
N VAL A 69 -8.20 -4.42 8.23
CA VAL A 69 -7.30 -4.24 9.38
C VAL A 69 -6.14 -5.21 9.26
N LYS A 70 -6.42 -6.49 8.97
CA LYS A 70 -5.41 -7.52 8.80
C LYS A 70 -4.45 -7.23 7.65
N VAL A 71 -4.97 -6.66 6.56
CA VAL A 71 -4.17 -6.24 5.40
C VAL A 71 -3.24 -5.08 5.76
N LEU A 72 -3.76 -4.03 6.41
CA LEU A 72 -2.96 -2.86 6.81
C LEU A 72 -1.93 -3.20 7.88
N GLU A 73 -2.27 -4.06 8.85
CA GLU A 73 -1.34 -4.55 9.87
C GLU A 73 -0.25 -5.46 9.32
N ARG A 74 -0.46 -6.06 8.14
CA ARG A 74 0.57 -6.89 7.51
C ARG A 74 1.69 -6.07 6.87
N ILE A 75 1.43 -4.82 6.52
CA ILE A 75 2.44 -3.93 5.93
C ILE A 75 3.49 -3.63 7.00
N ALA A 76 4.78 -3.82 6.69
CA ALA A 76 5.85 -3.51 7.63
C ALA A 76 5.79 -2.02 8.01
N ALA A 77 5.86 -1.70 9.31
CA ALA A 77 5.63 -0.35 9.81
C ALA A 77 6.61 0.71 9.22
N ASP A 78 7.81 0.29 8.83
CA ASP A 78 8.83 1.11 8.18
C ASP A 78 8.60 1.29 6.66
N LYS A 79 7.71 0.50 6.07
CA LYS A 79 7.22 0.61 4.68
C LYS A 79 5.75 1.09 4.59
N ASP A 80 5.08 1.29 5.71
CA ASP A 80 3.72 1.83 5.75
C ASP A 80 3.72 3.33 5.41
N VAL A 81 3.27 3.63 4.21
CA VAL A 81 3.26 4.99 3.65
C VAL A 81 2.09 5.81 4.18
N ASP A 82 0.94 5.17 4.38
CA ASP A 82 -0.28 5.84 4.85
C ASP A 82 -0.27 6.06 6.37
N GLY A 83 0.58 5.34 7.10
CA GLY A 83 0.71 5.48 8.55
C GLY A 83 -0.43 4.82 9.32
N PHE A 84 -1.21 3.95 8.69
CA PHE A 84 -2.34 3.27 9.30
C PHE A 84 -1.94 2.04 10.11
N HIS A 85 -0.69 1.59 10.02
CA HIS A 85 -0.18 0.54 10.89
C HIS A 85 -0.29 1.01 12.35
N PRO A 86 -0.85 0.22 13.29
CA PRO A 86 -1.09 0.64 14.67
C PRO A 86 0.14 1.21 15.39
N TYR A 87 1.32 0.69 15.06
CA TYR A 87 2.61 1.23 15.52
C TYR A 87 2.82 2.71 15.13
N ASN A 88 2.56 3.07 13.86
CA ASN A 88 2.74 4.43 13.35
C ASN A 88 1.69 5.39 13.94
N VAL A 89 0.45 4.93 14.08
CA VAL A 89 -0.61 5.66 14.81
C VAL A 89 -0.21 5.89 16.26
N GLY A 90 0.32 4.87 16.95
CA GLY A 90 0.80 4.99 18.33
C GLY A 90 1.95 6.00 18.48
N ARG A 91 2.92 5.97 17.56
CA ARG A 91 4.03 6.93 17.48
C ARG A 91 3.55 8.36 17.24
N LEU A 92 2.52 8.54 16.40
CA LEU A 92 1.87 9.82 16.18
C LEU A 92 1.19 10.34 17.45
N CYS A 93 0.43 9.49 18.16
CA CYS A 93 -0.19 9.84 19.45
C CYS A 93 0.84 10.26 20.52
N GLN A 94 2.04 9.68 20.47
CA GLN A 94 3.17 10.03 21.35
C GLN A 94 3.93 11.29 20.91
N ARG A 95 3.49 11.98 19.85
CA ARG A 95 4.18 13.14 19.23
C ARG A 95 5.60 12.82 18.72
N ALA A 96 5.86 11.56 18.38
CA ALA A 96 7.13 11.07 17.84
C ALA A 96 6.91 10.32 16.51
N PRO A 97 6.36 10.99 15.47
CA PRO A 97 5.91 10.33 14.26
C PRO A 97 7.06 9.56 13.58
N CYS A 98 6.76 8.35 13.13
CA CYS A 98 7.60 7.56 12.26
C CYS A 98 6.76 7.26 11.02
N PHE A 99 7.18 7.76 9.86
CA PHE A 99 6.57 7.45 8.59
C PHE A 99 7.67 6.97 7.65
N ALA A 100 7.34 6.03 6.77
CA ALA A 100 8.26 5.57 5.73
C ALA A 100 8.72 6.77 4.88
N ARG A 101 10.03 6.94 4.70
CA ARG A 101 10.56 7.94 3.77
C ARG A 101 10.60 7.35 2.37
N VAL A 102 9.48 7.48 1.66
CA VAL A 102 9.28 6.82 0.37
C VAL A 102 10.07 7.50 -0.75
N ARG A 103 10.92 6.74 -1.45
CA ARG A 103 11.44 7.09 -2.78
C ARG A 103 10.96 6.12 -3.86
N ARG A 104 10.49 4.94 -3.46
CA ARG A 104 9.93 3.90 -4.32
C ARG A 104 8.73 3.27 -3.63
N ALA A 105 7.55 3.36 -4.24
CA ALA A 105 6.29 2.91 -3.65
C ALA A 105 5.56 1.90 -4.52
N VAL A 106 4.83 1.01 -3.87
CA VAL A 106 3.87 0.13 -4.53
C VAL A 106 2.45 0.67 -4.34
N LEU A 107 1.68 0.77 -5.42
CA LEU A 107 0.27 1.20 -5.48
C LEU A 107 -0.69 0.06 -5.86
#